data_AF-A0A967IE13-F1
#
_entry.id   AF-A0A967IE13-F1
#
_cell.length_a   1.000
_cell.length_b   1.000
_cell.length_c   1.000
_cell.angle_alpha   90.00
_cell.angle_beta   90.00
_cell.angle_gamma   90.00
#
_symmetry.space_group_name_H-M   'P 1'
#
loop_
_entity.id
_entity.type
_entity.pdbx_description
1 polymer ?
#
loop_
_entity_poly.entity_id
_entity_poly.type
_entity_poly.pdbx_seq_one_letter_code
_entity_poly.pdbx_strand_id
1 'polypeptide(L)'
;MNEALALAALVFLAIPLVMTIPMQASGMKFIDALFETVSAATTTGLSTLATVEGRSRAFLFARAWMQWYGGLGIVVLSLGAGCPPRA
;
A
#
# COMPACT_ATOMS: atom_id res chain seq x y z
N MET A 1 15.26 10.68 14.30
CA MET A 1 14.90 10.77 12.86
C MET A 1 15.15 9.45 12.16
N ASN A 2 16.29 8.79 12.43
CA ASN A 2 16.63 7.48 11.87
C ASN A 2 15.60 6.40 12.21
N GLU A 3 15.06 6.43 13.44
CA GLU A 3 14.06 5.50 13.95
C GLU A 3 12.73 5.66 13.21
N ALA A 4 12.31 6.92 12.98
CA ALA A 4 11.07 7.23 12.27
C ALA A 4 11.16 6.81 10.78
N LEU A 5 12.31 7.04 10.14
CA LEU A 5 12.54 6.61 8.76
C LEU A 5 12.59 5.07 8.65
N ALA A 6 13.24 4.39 9.61
CA ALA A 6 13.29 2.94 9.67
C ALA A 6 11.88 2.34 9.86
N LEU A 7 11.09 2.89 10.78
CA LEU A 7 9.69 2.49 10.99
C LEU A 7 8.85 2.71 9.72
N ALA A 8 9.01 3.85 9.05
CA ALA A 8 8.31 4.13 7.80
C ALA A 8 8.64 3.08 6.73
N ALA A 9 9.93 2.78 6.52
CA ALA A 9 10.36 1.76 5.56
C ALA A 9 9.79 0.37 5.91
N LEU A 10 9.81 -0.01 7.19
CA LEU A 10 9.27 -1.29 7.65
C LEU A 10 7.75 -1.37 7.47
N VAL A 11 7.02 -0.29 7.74
CA VAL A 11 5.57 -0.23 7.59
C VAL A 11 5.16 -0.36 6.11
N PHE A 12 5.83 0.37 5.21
CA PHE A 12 5.59 0.29 3.77
C PHE A 12 6.00 -1.06 3.17
N LEU A 13 6.87 -1.84 3.84
CA LEU A 13 7.23 -3.20 3.42
C LEU A 13 6.28 -4.26 4.00
N ALA A 14 5.96 -4.17 5.30
CA ALA A 14 5.22 -5.20 6.02
C ALA A 14 3.72 -5.19 5.70
N ILE A 15 3.10 -4.01 5.58
CA ILE A 15 1.65 -3.92 5.36
C ILE A 15 1.25 -4.56 4.01
N PRO A 16 1.91 -4.28 2.86
CA PRO A 16 1.57 -4.95 1.60
C PRO A 16 1.75 -6.47 1.67
N LEU A 17 2.77 -6.93 2.41
CA LEU A 17 3.03 -8.36 2.58
C LEU A 17 1.87 -9.06 3.31
N VAL A 18 1.31 -8.42 4.34
CA VAL A 18 0.11 -8.92 5.05
C VAL A 18 -1.11 -8.86 4.14
N MET A 19 -1.29 -7.77 3.38
CA MET A 19 -2.42 -7.60 2.46
C MET A 19 -2.37 -8.52 1.24
N THR A 20 -1.22 -9.16 0.96
CA THR A 20 -1.10 -10.17 -0.10
C THR A 20 -1.96 -11.39 0.19
N ILE A 21 -2.21 -11.71 1.47
CA ILE A 21 -3.06 -12.84 1.88
C ILE A 21 -4.53 -12.64 1.43
N PRO A 22 -5.23 -11.55 1.81
CA PRO A 22 -6.60 -11.32 1.34
C PRO A 22 -6.69 -11.09 -0.16
N MET A 23 -5.64 -10.55 -0.80
CA MET A 23 -5.61 -10.41 -2.26
C MET A 23 -5.48 -11.74 -2.99
N GLN A 24 -4.72 -12.71 -2.47
CA GLN A 24 -4.70 -14.07 -3.01
C GLN A 24 -6.04 -14.78 -2.90
N ALA A 25 -6.84 -14.49 -1.86
CA ALA A 25 -8.20 -15.03 -1.73
C ALA A 25 -9.13 -14.59 -2.89
N SER A 26 -8.74 -13.60 -3.69
CA SER A 26 -9.43 -13.22 -4.93
C SER A 26 -9.06 -14.08 -6.17
N GLY A 27 -8.28 -15.15 -5.98
CA GLY A 27 -7.85 -16.08 -7.03
C GLY A 27 -6.60 -15.64 -7.80
N MET A 28 -5.85 -14.65 -7.29
CA MET A 28 -4.58 -14.23 -7.88
C MET A 28 -3.42 -15.11 -7.43
N LYS A 29 -2.42 -15.30 -8.30
CA LYS A 29 -1.16 -15.92 -7.90
C LYS A 29 -0.44 -15.01 -6.89
N PHE A 30 0.40 -15.60 -6.05
CA PHE A 30 1.14 -14.86 -5.01
C PHE A 30 1.86 -13.62 -5.57
N ILE A 31 2.60 -13.77 -6.67
CA ILE A 31 3.39 -12.67 -7.23
C ILE A 31 2.51 -11.54 -7.79
N ASP A 32 1.36 -11.89 -8.39
CA ASP A 32 0.40 -10.92 -8.91
C ASP A 32 -0.28 -10.18 -7.75
N ALA A 33 -0.66 -10.90 -6.70
CA ALA A 33 -1.25 -10.31 -5.49
C ALA A 33 -0.25 -9.42 -4.72
N LEU A 34 1.03 -9.81 -4.67
CA LEU A 34 2.08 -9.01 -4.07
C LEU A 34 2.29 -7.72 -4.86
N PHE A 35 2.38 -7.81 -6.19
CA PHE A 35 2.48 -6.63 -7.05
C PHE A 35 1.27 -5.69 -6.84
N GLU A 36 0.07 -6.25 -6.81
CA GLU A 36 -1.18 -5.51 -6.65
C GLU A 36 -1.24 -4.75 -5.33
N THR A 37 -0.82 -5.40 -4.23
CA THR A 37 -0.83 -4.81 -2.89
C THR A 37 0.25 -3.77 -2.70
N VAL A 38 1.47 -4.00 -3.22
CA VAL A 38 2.55 -3.02 -3.21
C VAL A 38 2.11 -1.79 -4.00
N SER A 39 1.68 -1.97 -5.24
CA SER A 39 1.21 -0.89 -6.12
C SER A 39 0.06 -0.08 -5.50
N ALA A 40 -0.89 -0.74 -4.83
CA ALA A 40 -1.98 -0.06 -4.14
C ALA A 40 -1.50 0.70 -2.89
N ALA A 41 -0.71 0.06 -2.03
CA ALA A 41 -0.21 0.67 -0.79
C ALA A 41 0.76 1.84 -1.02
N THR A 42 1.51 1.83 -2.12
CA THR A 42 2.39 2.94 -2.52
C THR A 42 1.66 3.99 -3.37
N THR A 43 0.34 3.85 -3.55
CA THR A 43 -0.49 4.72 -4.39
C THR A 43 -0.05 4.81 -5.86
N THR A 44 0.69 3.81 -6.35
CA THR A 44 1.11 3.72 -7.76
C THR A 44 -0.07 3.38 -8.67
N GLY A 45 -0.97 2.52 -8.19
CA GLY A 45 -2.25 2.24 -8.86
C GLY A 45 -2.19 1.36 -10.12
N LEU A 46 -1.02 0.84 -10.48
CA LEU A 46 -0.86 -0.17 -11.53
C LEU A 46 -1.50 -1.51 -11.14
N SER A 47 -1.79 -2.34 -12.15
CA SER A 47 -2.31 -3.69 -11.98
C SER A 47 -1.72 -4.67 -12.99
N THR A 48 -1.58 -5.94 -12.58
CA THR A 48 -1.25 -7.05 -13.49
C THR A 48 -2.49 -7.60 -14.21
N LEU A 49 -3.69 -7.23 -13.76
CA LEU A 49 -4.94 -7.61 -14.38
C LEU A 49 -5.22 -6.75 -15.62
N ALA A 50 -5.77 -7.36 -16.67
CA ALA A 50 -6.17 -6.65 -17.89
C ALA A 50 -7.29 -5.62 -17.63
N THR A 51 -8.22 -5.96 -16.74
CA THR A 51 -9.22 -5.02 -16.21
C THR A 51 -9.48 -5.32 -14.74
N VAL A 52 -9.64 -4.24 -13.97
CA VAL A 52 -10.09 -4.30 -12.58
C VAL A 52 -11.62 -4.16 -12.46
N GLU A 53 -12.29 -3.66 -13.50
CA GLU A 53 -13.74 -3.55 -13.54
C GLU A 53 -14.38 -4.94 -13.57
N GLY A 54 -15.38 -5.17 -12.71
CA GLY A 54 -16.06 -6.47 -12.61
C GLY A 54 -15.42 -7.47 -11.65
N ARG A 55 -14.31 -7.12 -10.98
CA ARG A 55 -13.81 -7.90 -9.83
C ARG A 55 -14.78 -7.77 -8.64
N SER A 56 -14.62 -8.65 -7.66
CA SER A 56 -15.49 -8.66 -6.47
C SER A 56 -15.42 -7.32 -5.73
N ARG A 57 -16.53 -6.92 -5.09
CA ARG A 57 -16.58 -5.67 -4.30
C ARG A 57 -15.52 -5.66 -3.20
N ALA A 58 -15.20 -6.82 -2.61
CA ALA A 58 -14.14 -6.95 -1.62
C ALA A 58 -12.75 -6.68 -2.20
N PHE A 59 -12.47 -7.14 -3.42
CA PHE A 59 -11.22 -6.86 -4.13
C PHE A 59 -11.06 -5.35 -4.40
N LEU A 60 -12.11 -4.72 -4.92
CA LEU A 60 -12.12 -3.29 -5.22
C LEU A 60 -11.97 -2.45 -3.96
N PHE A 61 -12.67 -2.83 -2.89
CA PHE A 61 -12.54 -2.20 -1.58
C PHE A 61 -11.13 -2.33 -1.03
N ALA A 62 -10.52 -3.52 -1.05
CA ALA A 62 -9.17 -3.73 -0.57
C ALA A 62 -8.15 -2.86 -1.33
N ARG A 63 -8.28 -2.74 -2.67
CA ARG A 63 -7.45 -1.83 -3.48
C ARG A 63 -7.61 -0.37 -3.06
N ALA A 64 -8.85 0.12 -2.99
CA ALA A 64 -9.13 1.49 -2.60
C ALA A 64 -8.66 1.81 -1.17
N TRP A 65 -8.83 0.85 -0.25
CA TRP A 65 -8.38 0.96 1.13
C TRP A 65 -6.86 1.08 1.23
N MET A 66 -6.13 0.26 0.47
CA MET A 66 -4.66 0.32 0.42
C MET A 66 -4.15 1.65 -0.12
N GLN A 67 -4.78 2.17 -1.17
CA GLN A 67 -4.43 3.50 -1.68
C GLN A 67 -4.75 4.61 -0.69
N TRP A 68 -5.84 4.50 0.06
CA TRP A 68 -6.22 5.50 1.04
C TRP A 68 -5.21 5.62 2.19
N TYR A 69 -4.88 4.52 2.87
CA TYR A 69 -3.88 4.59 3.97
C TYR A 69 -2.47 4.84 3.43
N GLY A 70 -2.14 4.35 2.24
CA GLY A 70 -0.86 4.60 1.57
C GLY A 70 -0.63 6.10 1.32
N GLY A 71 -1.65 6.78 0.79
CA GLY A 71 -1.63 8.23 0.57
C GLY A 71 -1.51 9.00 1.87
N LEU A 72 -2.26 8.62 2.91
CA LEU A 72 -2.14 9.22 4.25
C LEU A 72 -0.72 9.06 4.79
N GLY A 73 -0.09 7.89 4.61
CA GLY A 73 1.29 7.63 5.03
C GLY A 73 2.29 8.59 4.39
N ILE A 74 2.21 8.79 3.06
CA ILE A 74 3.12 9.72 2.34
C ILE A 74 2.91 11.17 2.79
N VAL A 75 1.66 11.59 3.01
CA VAL A 75 1.36 12.95 3.52
C VAL A 75 2.00 13.18 4.89
N VAL A 76 1.82 12.24 5.82
CA VAL A 76 2.40 12.33 7.17
C VAL A 76 3.93 12.35 7.12
N LEU A 77 4.55 11.51 6.29
CA LEU A 77 6.01 11.50 6.11
C LEU A 77 6.53 12.83 5.55
N SER A 78 5.83 13.38 4.56
CA SER A 78 6.20 14.66 3.93
C SER A 78 6.12 15.82 4.92
N LEU A 79 5.05 15.88 5.72
CA LEU A 79 4.87 16.91 6.75
C LEU A 79 5.86 16.76 7.90
N GLY A 80 6.10 15.52 8.34
CA GLY A 80 7.04 15.21 9.44
C GLY A 80 8.49 15.51 9.07
N ALA A 81 8.89 15.21 7.83
CA ALA A 81 10.24 15.49 7.33
C ALA A 81 10.46 16.98 7.01
N GLY A 82 9.41 17.70 6.61
CA GLY A 82 9.47 19.14 6.32
C GLY A 82 9.41 20.06 7.56
N CYS A 83 9.08 19.53 8.74
CA CYS A 83 9.02 20.32 9.96
C CYS A 83 10.45 20.53 10.53
N PRO A 84 10.93 21.78 10.65
CA PRO A 84 12.25 22.03 11.23
C PRO A 84 12.29 21.57 12.69
N PRO A 85 13.40 20.94 13.15
CA PRO A 85 13.52 20.54 14.55
C PRO A 85 13.37 21.78 15.43
N ARG A 86 12.43 21.74 16.39
CA ARG A 86 12.33 22.78 17.41
C ARG A 86 13.61 22.73 18.24
N ALA A 87 14.37 23.84 18.21
CA ALA A 87 15.45 24.13 19.15
C ALA A 87 14.90 24.35 20.56
#